data_AF-A0A925WYX9-F1
#
_entry.id   AF-A0A925WYX9-F1
#
_cell.length_a   1.000
_cell.length_b   1.000
_cell.length_c   1.000
_cell.angle_alpha   90.00
_cell.angle_beta   90.00
_cell.angle_gamma   90.00
#
_symmetry.space_group_name_H-M   'P 1'
#
loop_
_entity.id
_entity.type
_entity.pdbx_description
1 polymer ?
#
loop_
_entity_poly.entity_id
_entity_poly.type
_entity_poly.pdbx_seq_one_letter_code
_entity_poly.pdbx_strand_id
1 'polypeptide(L)'
;MFDASLESLESRRLLSVTLEQGVLTVTGTEQADQLAVGRNQTMIVVNDNGTASQWNPAEVTSIVVNGLDGNDQIAILPGVIKPIAINAGLGNDAVQGGPGRERIFGGAGEDMLRGGGGGDLMEGGEDNDRIVGGAGPDHMIGNAGNDHFDAVDRDQDLLDGGEGEDWARISRGDHARNIEHVLVVRPSMADVAPASSADKDLINDLMI
;
A
#
# COMPACT_ATOMS: atom_id res chain seq x y z
N MET A 1 30.68 29.96 -17.42
CA MET A 1 29.73 29.26 -18.29
C MET A 1 29.72 27.80 -17.84
N PHE A 2 28.88 27.52 -16.84
CA PHE A 2 28.38 26.19 -16.50
C PHE A 2 26.99 26.46 -15.95
N ASP A 3 26.04 25.79 -16.57
CA ASP A 3 24.62 26.09 -16.56
C ASP A 3 23.96 25.45 -15.34
N ALA A 4 23.61 26.28 -14.34
CA ALA A 4 22.84 25.87 -13.17
C ALA A 4 21.34 25.65 -13.47
N SER A 5 20.91 25.69 -14.74
CA SER A 5 19.51 25.47 -15.13
C SER A 5 19.20 24.05 -15.57
N LEU A 6 20.20 23.19 -15.80
CA LEU A 6 20.00 21.79 -16.19
C LEU A 6 19.77 20.85 -14.98
N GLU A 7 20.50 21.04 -13.87
CA GLU A 7 20.24 20.28 -12.63
C GLU A 7 18.90 20.67 -11.97
N SER A 8 18.41 21.90 -12.22
CA SER A 8 17.09 22.36 -11.75
C SER A 8 15.91 21.83 -12.59
N LEU A 9 16.15 21.27 -13.78
CA LEU A 9 15.12 20.77 -14.68
C LEU A 9 14.99 19.24 -14.63
N GLU A 10 16.05 18.51 -14.25
CA GLU A 10 15.95 17.05 -14.03
C GLU A 10 15.33 16.69 -12.67
N SER A 11 15.40 17.59 -11.67
CA SER A 11 14.75 17.40 -10.36
C SER A 11 13.22 17.65 -10.36
N ARG A 12 12.62 17.85 -11.55
CA ARG A 12 11.16 17.95 -11.74
C ARG A 12 10.71 16.88 -12.72
N ARG A 13 10.99 15.60 -12.43
CA ARG A 13 10.18 14.51 -13.01
C ARG A 13 8.75 14.77 -12.58
N LEU A 14 7.92 15.18 -13.55
CA LEU A 14 6.53 15.49 -13.31
C LEU A 14 5.82 14.18 -12.97
N LEU A 15 5.10 14.19 -11.85
CA LEU A 15 4.12 13.17 -11.53
C LEU A 15 3.14 13.03 -12.71
N SER A 16 2.73 11.80 -13.02
CA SER A 16 1.84 11.54 -14.15
C SER A 16 0.62 10.71 -13.74
N VAL A 17 -0.54 11.14 -14.24
CA VAL A 17 -1.79 10.39 -14.14
C VAL A 17 -2.36 10.18 -15.54
N THR A 18 -2.46 8.92 -15.98
CA THR A 18 -2.87 8.57 -17.34
C THR A 18 -3.97 7.52 -17.33
N LEU A 19 -4.85 7.56 -18.34
CA LEU A 19 -5.86 6.53 -18.57
C LEU A 19 -5.66 5.93 -19.96
N GLU A 20 -5.15 4.71 -20.00
CA GLU A 20 -4.89 3.99 -21.24
C GLU A 20 -5.59 2.64 -21.23
N GLN A 21 -6.43 2.39 -22.24
CA GLN A 21 -7.16 1.13 -22.40
C GLN A 21 -7.97 0.70 -21.14
N GLY A 22 -8.38 1.68 -20.33
CA GLY A 22 -9.12 1.49 -19.09
C GLY A 22 -8.26 1.32 -17.84
N VAL A 23 -6.94 1.31 -17.95
CA VAL A 23 -6.03 1.31 -16.81
C VAL A 23 -5.72 2.75 -16.42
N LEU A 24 -6.15 3.16 -15.22
CA LEU A 24 -5.77 4.44 -14.64
C LEU A 24 -4.43 4.25 -13.92
N THR A 25 -3.37 4.86 -14.45
CA THR A 25 -2.02 4.77 -13.86
C THR A 25 -1.69 6.07 -13.18
N VAL A 26 -1.32 5.99 -11.91
CA VAL A 26 -0.74 7.07 -11.09
C VAL A 26 0.73 6.74 -10.92
N THR A 27 1.62 7.65 -11.30
CA THR A 27 3.07 7.45 -11.17
C THR A 27 3.69 8.67 -10.50
N GLY A 28 4.29 8.43 -9.34
CA GLY A 28 5.08 9.34 -8.54
C GLY A 28 6.33 9.87 -9.24
N THR A 29 7.24 10.37 -8.42
CA THR A 29 8.52 10.98 -8.77
C THR A 29 9.64 10.19 -8.10
N GLU A 30 10.89 10.64 -8.22
CA GLU A 30 12.00 10.02 -7.47
C GLU A 30 12.21 10.66 -6.08
N GLN A 31 11.20 11.38 -5.59
CA GLN A 31 11.17 12.02 -4.29
C GLN A 31 9.94 11.52 -3.54
N ALA A 32 9.97 11.67 -2.21
CA ALA A 32 8.83 11.36 -1.36
C ALA A 32 7.52 12.01 -1.86
N ASP A 33 6.53 11.17 -2.13
CA ASP A 33 5.24 11.54 -2.67
C ASP A 33 4.08 11.22 -1.70
N GLN A 34 2.98 11.93 -1.92
CA GLN A 34 1.68 11.70 -1.31
C GLN A 34 0.69 11.37 -2.42
N LEU A 35 0.33 10.09 -2.53
CA LEU A 35 -0.53 9.55 -3.56
C LEU A 35 -1.81 9.01 -2.93
N ALA A 36 -2.96 9.53 -3.32
CA ALA A 36 -4.25 8.98 -2.88
C ALA A 36 -5.18 8.69 -4.04
N VAL A 37 -5.87 7.56 -3.97
CA VAL A 37 -6.95 7.21 -4.90
C VAL A 37 -8.23 7.05 -4.10
N GLY A 38 -9.20 7.93 -4.37
CA GLY A 38 -10.49 7.90 -3.70
C GLY A 38 -11.65 8.04 -4.66
N ARG A 39 -12.83 8.25 -4.08
CA ARG A 39 -14.04 8.57 -4.83
C ARG A 39 -14.81 9.70 -4.19
N ASN A 40 -15.35 10.57 -5.03
CA ASN A 40 -16.47 11.42 -4.65
C ASN A 40 -17.78 10.75 -5.10
N GLN A 41 -18.90 11.50 -5.07
CA GLN A 41 -20.21 10.94 -5.39
C GLN A 41 -20.31 10.29 -6.79
N THR A 42 -19.48 10.70 -7.76
CA THR A 42 -19.61 10.25 -9.16
C THR A 42 -18.29 9.90 -9.84
N MET A 43 -17.14 10.38 -9.34
CA MET A 43 -15.82 10.27 -9.98
C MET A 43 -14.82 9.54 -9.10
N ILE A 44 -13.83 8.91 -9.73
CA ILE A 44 -12.57 8.56 -9.06
C ILE A 44 -11.77 9.86 -8.94
N VAL A 45 -11.20 10.10 -7.77
CA VAL A 45 -10.34 11.25 -7.49
C VAL A 45 -8.94 10.71 -7.23
N VAL A 46 -7.95 11.22 -7.94
CA VAL A 46 -6.54 10.95 -7.65
C VAL A 46 -5.95 12.24 -7.08
N ASN A 47 -5.40 12.16 -5.87
CA ASN A 47 -4.53 13.19 -5.32
C ASN A 47 -3.08 12.80 -5.59
N ASP A 48 -2.34 13.71 -6.20
CA ASP A 48 -0.92 13.60 -6.51
C ASP A 48 -0.16 14.81 -5.96
N ASN A 49 0.42 14.68 -4.76
CA ASN A 49 1.13 15.77 -4.06
C ASN A 49 0.31 17.07 -3.96
N GLY A 50 -0.98 16.95 -3.64
CA GLY A 50 -1.90 18.07 -3.49
C GLY A 50 -2.53 18.56 -4.80
N THR A 51 -2.18 17.99 -5.95
CA THR A 51 -2.95 18.17 -7.19
C THR A 51 -4.06 17.13 -7.23
N ALA A 52 -5.25 17.49 -7.72
CA ALA A 52 -6.38 16.58 -7.79
C ALA A 52 -6.88 16.44 -9.22
N SER A 53 -6.96 15.19 -9.71
CA SER A 53 -7.55 14.85 -11.00
C SER A 53 -8.80 13.97 -10.81
N GLN A 54 -9.77 14.08 -11.74
CA GLN A 54 -11.04 13.36 -11.66
C GLN A 54 -11.27 12.48 -12.89
N TRP A 55 -11.69 11.24 -12.68
CA TRP A 55 -11.81 10.22 -13.72
C TRP A 55 -13.18 9.54 -13.70
N ASN A 56 -13.75 9.32 -14.88
CA ASN A 56 -15.03 8.66 -15.04
C ASN A 56 -14.90 7.18 -14.64
N PRO A 57 -15.60 6.69 -13.59
CA PRO A 57 -15.45 5.32 -13.13
C PRO A 57 -15.92 4.25 -14.13
N ALA A 58 -16.70 4.64 -15.14
CA ALA A 58 -17.13 3.76 -16.22
C ALA A 58 -16.01 3.46 -17.24
N GLU A 59 -15.01 4.35 -17.34
CA GLU A 59 -13.87 4.20 -18.24
C GLU A 59 -12.70 3.48 -17.56
N VAL A 60 -12.64 3.50 -16.21
CA VAL A 60 -11.60 2.84 -15.43
C VAL A 60 -11.97 1.40 -15.13
N THR A 61 -11.19 0.45 -15.60
CA THR A 61 -11.33 -0.99 -15.33
C THR A 61 -10.43 -1.45 -14.19
N SER A 62 -9.24 -0.85 -14.06
CA SER A 62 -8.26 -1.12 -13.00
C SER A 62 -7.40 0.11 -12.73
N ILE A 63 -6.71 0.11 -11.60
CA ILE A 63 -5.85 1.22 -11.17
C ILE A 63 -4.45 0.66 -10.88
N VAL A 64 -3.42 1.40 -11.29
CA VAL A 64 -2.03 1.13 -10.94
C VAL A 64 -1.48 2.36 -10.26
N VAL A 65 -0.82 2.19 -9.12
CA VAL A 65 -0.11 3.26 -8.41
C VAL A 65 1.36 2.87 -8.31
N ASN A 66 2.25 3.73 -8.77
CA ASN A 66 3.70 3.56 -8.66
C ASN A 66 4.28 4.74 -7.87
N GLY A 67 4.95 4.48 -6.75
CA GLY A 67 5.68 5.51 -5.98
C GLY A 67 6.99 5.91 -6.66
N LEU A 68 7.78 4.90 -7.05
CA LEU A 68 9.13 4.98 -7.66
C LEU A 68 10.24 5.05 -6.62
N ASP A 69 10.92 6.19 -6.46
CA ASP A 69 11.96 6.33 -5.44
C ASP A 69 11.50 7.37 -4.41
N GLY A 70 11.92 7.24 -3.16
CA GLY A 70 11.55 8.16 -2.10
C GLY A 70 10.70 7.48 -1.04
N ASN A 71 10.46 8.16 0.07
CA ASN A 71 9.62 7.61 1.13
C ASN A 71 8.18 8.07 0.89
N ASP A 72 7.37 7.21 0.30
CA ASP A 72 6.06 7.54 -0.22
C ASP A 72 4.93 7.23 0.76
N GLN A 73 3.85 7.99 0.64
CA GLN A 73 2.59 7.74 1.33
C GLN A 73 1.51 7.45 0.31
N ILE A 74 1.04 6.20 0.26
CA ILE A 74 0.08 5.73 -0.72
C ILE A 74 -1.21 5.29 -0.01
N ALA A 75 -2.35 5.87 -0.38
CA ALA A 75 -3.63 5.56 0.26
C ALA A 75 -4.75 5.28 -0.75
N ILE A 76 -5.42 4.13 -0.61
CA ILE A 76 -6.65 3.81 -1.31
C ILE A 76 -7.83 4.06 -0.36
N LEU A 77 -8.70 4.98 -0.76
CA LEU A 77 -9.80 5.42 0.10
C LEU A 77 -11.06 4.57 -0.09
N PRO A 78 -11.92 4.50 0.94
CA PRO A 78 -13.17 3.77 0.86
C PRO A 78 -14.02 4.14 -0.37
N GLY A 79 -14.65 3.13 -0.97
CA GLY A 79 -15.54 3.29 -2.12
C GLY A 79 -14.87 3.11 -3.48
N VAL A 80 -13.53 3.09 -3.53
CA VAL A 80 -12.78 2.52 -4.66
C VAL A 80 -12.83 1.00 -4.54
N ILE A 81 -13.45 0.35 -5.52
CA ILE A 81 -13.64 -1.13 -5.55
C ILE A 81 -13.15 -1.73 -6.86
N LYS A 82 -12.28 -1.00 -7.56
CA LYS A 82 -11.62 -1.49 -8.78
C LYS A 82 -10.47 -2.40 -8.34
N PRO A 83 -10.03 -3.37 -9.16
CA PRO A 83 -8.75 -4.01 -8.95
C PRO A 83 -7.64 -2.95 -8.94
N ILE A 84 -6.79 -2.98 -7.91
CA ILE A 84 -5.67 -2.05 -7.78
C ILE A 84 -4.37 -2.83 -7.61
N ALA A 85 -3.34 -2.39 -8.32
CA ALA A 85 -1.96 -2.78 -8.06
C ALA A 85 -1.19 -1.55 -7.55
N ILE A 86 -0.46 -1.71 -6.46
CA ILE A 86 0.35 -0.69 -5.82
C ILE A 86 1.78 -1.20 -5.83
N ASN A 87 2.70 -0.41 -6.36
CA ASN A 87 4.14 -0.63 -6.29
C ASN A 87 4.74 0.61 -5.62
N ALA A 88 5.17 0.49 -4.38
CA ALA A 88 5.67 1.63 -3.62
C ALA A 88 7.07 2.03 -4.13
N GLY A 89 8.02 1.10 -4.16
CA GLY A 89 9.24 1.20 -4.95
C GLY A 89 10.49 1.19 -4.07
N LEU A 90 11.37 2.17 -4.20
CA LEU A 90 12.56 2.34 -3.36
C LEU A 90 12.27 3.36 -2.28
N GLY A 91 12.70 3.09 -1.05
CA GLY A 91 12.52 3.99 0.08
C GLY A 91 11.69 3.33 1.16
N ASN A 92 11.47 4.05 2.25
CA ASN A 92 10.65 3.53 3.36
C ASN A 92 9.22 4.04 3.18
N ASP A 93 8.36 3.18 2.65
CA ASP A 93 7.03 3.56 2.20
C ASP A 93 5.94 3.25 3.22
N ALA A 94 4.85 4.00 3.16
CA ALA A 94 3.64 3.75 3.93
C ALA A 94 2.45 3.56 2.98
N VAL A 95 1.98 2.32 2.88
CA VAL A 95 0.86 1.94 2.00
C VAL A 95 -0.35 1.52 2.81
N GLN A 96 -1.49 2.17 2.54
CA GLN A 96 -2.80 1.80 3.02
C GLN A 96 -3.69 1.41 1.83
N GLY A 97 -3.96 0.11 1.71
CA GLY A 97 -4.95 -0.45 0.80
C GLY A 97 -6.39 -0.12 1.20
N GLY A 98 -7.31 -0.47 0.33
CA GLY A 98 -8.70 -0.05 0.38
C GLY A 98 -9.62 -1.15 0.91
N PRO A 99 -10.93 -1.08 0.59
CA PRO A 99 -11.88 -2.15 0.87
C PRO A 99 -11.97 -3.19 -0.26
N GLY A 100 -11.05 -3.14 -1.24
CA GLY A 100 -11.06 -3.98 -2.42
C GLY A 100 -10.07 -5.11 -2.30
N ARG A 101 -9.94 -5.92 -3.36
CA ARG A 101 -8.79 -6.83 -3.44
C ARG A 101 -7.64 -6.10 -4.14
N GLU A 102 -6.58 -5.90 -3.40
CA GLU A 102 -5.38 -5.21 -3.81
C GLU A 102 -4.21 -6.17 -4.07
N ARG A 103 -3.26 -5.72 -4.89
CA ARG A 103 -1.91 -6.27 -4.95
C ARG A 103 -0.96 -5.17 -4.51
N ILE A 104 -0.19 -5.39 -3.46
CA ILE A 104 0.68 -4.38 -2.86
C ILE A 104 2.10 -4.93 -2.85
N PHE A 105 3.03 -4.16 -3.41
CA PHE A 105 4.46 -4.45 -3.40
C PHE A 105 5.15 -3.26 -2.72
N GLY A 106 5.86 -3.52 -1.61
CA GLY A 106 6.68 -2.53 -0.90
C GLY A 106 7.89 -2.15 -1.75
N GLY A 107 8.77 -3.11 -1.99
CA GLY A 107 9.92 -2.93 -2.88
C GLY A 107 11.21 -3.01 -2.08
N ALA A 108 12.01 -1.95 -2.04
CA ALA A 108 13.23 -1.95 -1.24
C ALA A 108 13.19 -0.82 -0.21
N GLY A 109 13.45 -1.16 1.05
CA GLY A 109 13.43 -0.23 2.18
C GLY A 109 12.56 -0.78 3.31
N GLU A 110 12.52 -0.08 4.45
CA GLU A 110 11.69 -0.55 5.57
C GLU A 110 10.25 -0.05 5.42
N ASP A 111 9.38 -0.89 4.87
CA ASP A 111 8.02 -0.51 4.48
C ASP A 111 6.96 -0.80 5.56
N MET A 112 5.86 -0.07 5.48
CA MET A 112 4.63 -0.33 6.23
C MET A 112 3.48 -0.57 5.25
N LEU A 113 3.08 -1.83 5.09
CA LEU A 113 2.03 -2.26 4.19
C LEU A 113 0.78 -2.67 4.96
N ARG A 114 -0.38 -2.18 4.53
CA ARG A 114 -1.68 -2.58 5.08
C ARG A 114 -2.66 -2.89 3.96
N GLY A 115 -3.21 -4.11 3.90
CA GLY A 115 -4.14 -4.50 2.84
C GLY A 115 -5.49 -3.79 2.93
N GLY A 116 -6.00 -3.62 4.15
CA GLY A 116 -7.26 -2.92 4.40
C GLY A 116 -8.39 -3.91 4.59
N GLY A 117 -9.24 -4.11 3.59
CA GLY A 117 -10.19 -5.21 3.60
C GLY A 117 -10.33 -5.75 2.21
N GLY A 118 -10.40 -7.05 2.03
CA GLY A 118 -10.14 -7.62 0.72
C GLY A 118 -9.77 -9.07 0.82
N GLY A 119 -8.89 -9.50 -0.05
CA GLY A 119 -8.22 -10.79 0.06
C GLY A 119 -6.94 -10.61 -0.70
N ASP A 120 -6.04 -9.89 -0.06
CA ASP A 120 -4.98 -9.12 -0.68
C ASP A 120 -3.75 -9.97 -0.93
N LEU A 121 -2.95 -9.58 -1.93
CA LEU A 121 -1.60 -10.10 -2.09
C LEU A 121 -0.62 -9.00 -1.74
N MET A 122 0.20 -9.22 -0.72
CA MET A 122 1.17 -8.26 -0.22
C MET A 122 2.56 -8.86 -0.19
N GLU A 123 3.53 -8.14 -0.76
CA GLU A 123 4.95 -8.48 -0.76
C GLU A 123 5.72 -7.31 -0.16
N GLY A 124 6.47 -7.56 0.93
CA GLY A 124 7.36 -6.59 1.59
C GLY A 124 8.50 -6.20 0.66
N GLY A 125 9.46 -7.11 0.48
CA GLY A 125 10.54 -6.96 -0.49
C GLY A 125 11.92 -7.09 0.15
N GLU A 126 12.78 -6.10 -0.08
CA GLU A 126 14.09 -6.03 0.60
C GLU A 126 13.98 -5.19 1.86
N ASP A 127 14.75 -5.55 2.90
CA ASP A 127 14.80 -4.92 4.22
C ASP A 127 13.62 -5.29 5.14
N ASN A 128 13.55 -4.67 6.33
CA ASN A 128 12.66 -5.15 7.40
C ASN A 128 11.28 -4.49 7.30
N ASP A 129 10.27 -5.27 6.94
CA ASP A 129 8.94 -4.76 6.66
C ASP A 129 7.93 -4.98 7.78
N ARG A 130 6.87 -4.15 7.77
CA ARG A 130 5.67 -4.35 8.59
C ARG A 130 4.47 -4.57 7.68
N ILE A 131 3.90 -5.77 7.72
CA ILE A 131 2.80 -6.18 6.86
C ILE A 131 1.57 -6.50 7.71
N VAL A 132 0.47 -5.79 7.46
CA VAL A 132 -0.82 -6.01 8.14
C VAL A 132 -1.84 -6.46 7.10
N GLY A 133 -2.38 -7.66 7.28
CA GLY A 133 -3.43 -8.26 6.42
C GLY A 133 -4.56 -7.28 6.16
N GLY A 134 -5.33 -7.04 7.22
CA GLY A 134 -6.58 -6.32 7.11
C GLY A 134 -7.71 -7.28 7.39
N ALA A 135 -8.83 -7.13 6.69
CA ALA A 135 -9.94 -8.06 6.76
C ALA A 135 -9.97 -8.95 5.51
N GLY A 136 -10.24 -10.24 5.70
CA GLY A 136 -10.42 -11.21 4.62
C GLY A 136 -9.15 -12.01 4.35
N PRO A 137 -9.22 -13.06 3.50
CA PRO A 137 -8.14 -14.02 3.38
C PRO A 137 -6.97 -13.45 2.57
N ASP A 138 -5.90 -13.10 3.27
CA ASP A 138 -4.74 -12.42 2.71
C ASP A 138 -3.55 -13.36 2.46
N HIS A 139 -2.74 -13.01 1.47
CA HIS A 139 -1.48 -13.66 1.15
C HIS A 139 -0.35 -12.66 1.38
N MET A 140 0.45 -12.86 2.42
CA MET A 140 1.52 -11.96 2.82
C MET A 140 2.89 -12.64 2.68
N ILE A 141 3.83 -11.96 2.03
CA ILE A 141 5.18 -12.46 1.79
C ILE A 141 6.17 -11.37 2.22
N GLY A 142 7.12 -11.71 3.09
CA GLY A 142 8.14 -10.76 3.58
C GLY A 142 9.28 -10.59 2.57
N ASN A 143 9.75 -11.72 2.02
CA ASN A 143 10.92 -11.84 1.16
C ASN A 143 12.24 -11.79 1.93
N ALA A 144 12.99 -10.68 1.91
CA ALA A 144 14.33 -10.63 2.50
C ALA A 144 14.42 -9.54 3.55
N GLY A 145 14.72 -9.91 4.79
CA GLY A 145 14.69 -8.97 5.91
C GLY A 145 14.10 -9.64 7.14
N ASN A 146 14.06 -8.91 8.25
CA ASN A 146 13.43 -9.41 9.48
C ASN A 146 12.03 -8.80 9.59
N ASP A 147 11.03 -9.55 9.14
CA ASP A 147 9.72 -9.01 8.87
C ASP A 147 8.73 -9.19 10.04
N HIS A 148 7.76 -8.29 10.10
CA HIS A 148 6.72 -8.27 11.11
C HIS A 148 5.33 -8.33 10.49
N PHE A 149 4.63 -9.45 10.73
CA PHE A 149 3.27 -9.67 10.24
C PHE A 149 2.22 -9.51 11.34
N ASP A 150 1.08 -8.89 11.01
CA ASP A 150 -0.11 -8.81 11.86
C ASP A 150 -1.37 -9.27 11.08
N ALA A 151 -1.89 -10.44 11.45
CA ALA A 151 -2.93 -11.22 10.78
C ALA A 151 -4.00 -11.68 11.80
N VAL A 152 -4.53 -10.73 12.58
CA VAL A 152 -5.33 -11.02 13.78
C VAL A 152 -6.84 -10.82 13.59
N ASP A 153 -7.30 -10.81 12.34
CA ASP A 153 -8.65 -10.44 11.92
C ASP A 153 -9.69 -11.58 12.02
N ARG A 154 -9.22 -12.82 12.18
CA ARG A 154 -9.94 -14.11 12.26
C ARG A 154 -10.25 -14.78 10.92
N ASP A 155 -9.76 -14.24 9.82
CA ASP A 155 -9.87 -14.91 8.53
C ASP A 155 -8.77 -15.99 8.41
N GLN A 156 -8.50 -16.45 7.19
CA GLN A 156 -7.52 -17.52 6.94
C GLN A 156 -6.45 -16.99 6.03
N ASP A 157 -5.34 -16.59 6.65
CA ASP A 157 -4.24 -15.97 5.95
C ASP A 157 -3.13 -16.97 5.62
N LEU A 158 -2.40 -16.66 4.56
CA LEU A 158 -1.17 -17.35 4.18
C LEU A 158 0.00 -16.38 4.36
N LEU A 159 0.95 -16.74 5.22
CA LEU A 159 2.13 -15.94 5.51
C LEU A 159 3.40 -16.71 5.16
N ASP A 160 4.33 -16.04 4.48
CA ASP A 160 5.69 -16.50 4.22
C ASP A 160 6.67 -15.41 4.63
N GLY A 161 7.46 -15.62 5.69
CA GLY A 161 8.46 -14.64 6.12
C GLY A 161 9.55 -14.49 5.07
N GLY A 162 10.28 -15.58 4.82
CA GLY A 162 11.25 -15.66 3.74
C GLY A 162 12.65 -15.85 4.28
N GLU A 163 13.59 -15.01 3.86
CA GLU A 163 14.95 -14.95 4.38
C GLU A 163 15.04 -13.95 5.52
N GLY A 164 15.40 -14.39 6.74
CA GLY A 164 15.61 -13.50 7.87
C GLY A 164 15.18 -14.14 9.18
N GLU A 165 15.00 -13.31 10.21
CA GLU A 165 14.33 -13.69 11.45
C GLU A 165 12.97 -12.98 11.54
N ASP A 166 11.88 -13.71 11.38
CA ASP A 166 10.56 -13.14 11.19
C ASP A 166 9.64 -13.33 12.40
N TRP A 167 8.72 -12.39 12.58
CA TRP A 167 7.70 -12.42 13.61
C TRP A 167 6.30 -12.30 13.02
N ALA A 168 5.38 -13.12 13.50
CA ALA A 168 3.97 -13.01 13.12
C ALA A 168 3.04 -13.07 14.33
N ARG A 169 2.08 -12.16 14.37
CA ARG A 169 0.87 -12.26 15.21
C ARG A 169 -0.26 -12.76 14.34
N ILE A 170 -0.80 -13.94 14.67
CA ILE A 170 -1.78 -14.62 13.82
C ILE A 170 -3.02 -15.06 14.59
N SER A 171 -4.12 -15.24 13.87
CA SER A 171 -5.33 -15.89 14.34
C SER A 171 -5.22 -17.41 14.26
N ARG A 172 -6.24 -18.09 14.81
CA ARG A 172 -6.36 -19.55 14.63
C ARG A 172 -6.92 -19.83 13.23
N GLY A 173 -6.13 -20.47 12.38
CA GLY A 173 -6.54 -20.85 11.03
C GLY A 173 -5.51 -20.48 9.98
N ASP A 174 -4.64 -19.52 10.31
CA ASP A 174 -3.61 -19.03 9.41
C ASP A 174 -2.48 -20.04 9.23
N HIS A 175 -1.86 -19.95 8.07
CA HIS A 175 -0.74 -20.79 7.68
C HIS A 175 0.50 -19.92 7.53
N ALA A 176 1.30 -19.89 8.59
CA ALA A 176 2.62 -19.26 8.60
C ALA A 176 3.71 -20.28 8.26
N ARG A 177 4.58 -19.93 7.32
CA ARG A 177 5.83 -20.66 7.02
C ARG A 177 7.01 -19.69 6.99
N ASN A 178 8.21 -20.21 7.18
CA ASN A 178 9.44 -19.43 7.24
C ASN A 178 9.29 -18.24 8.22
N ILE A 179 8.74 -18.51 9.40
CA ILE A 179 8.57 -17.51 10.47
C ILE A 179 9.07 -18.12 11.77
N GLU A 180 10.09 -17.50 12.36
CA GLU A 180 10.77 -17.96 13.57
C GLU A 180 9.89 -17.77 14.82
N HIS A 181 9.17 -16.65 14.88
CA HIS A 181 8.44 -16.25 16.08
C HIS A 181 6.94 -16.03 15.79
N VAL A 182 6.14 -17.07 16.04
CA VAL A 182 4.69 -17.02 15.85
C VAL A 182 3.94 -16.86 17.18
N LEU A 183 3.20 -15.78 17.32
CA LEU A 183 2.24 -15.54 18.40
C LEU A 183 0.81 -15.75 17.90
N VAL A 184 0.20 -16.89 18.26
CA VAL A 184 -1.22 -17.12 18.02
C VAL A 184 -2.06 -16.38 19.05
N VAL A 185 -2.81 -15.39 18.61
CA VAL A 185 -3.70 -14.61 19.48
C VAL A 185 -5.13 -15.16 19.46
N ARG A 186 -5.87 -14.86 20.52
CA ARG A 186 -7.34 -14.97 20.52
C ARG A 186 -7.86 -13.55 20.38
N PRO A 187 -8.20 -13.10 19.16
CA PRO A 187 -8.53 -11.70 18.94
C PRO A 187 -9.76 -11.33 19.76
N SER A 188 -9.67 -10.22 20.47
CA SER A 188 -10.80 -9.51 21.07
C SER A 188 -11.53 -8.70 19.99
N MET A 189 -12.71 -8.13 20.29
CA MET A 189 -13.38 -7.20 19.37
C MET A 189 -12.56 -5.93 19.08
N ALA A 190 -11.54 -5.62 19.90
CA ALA A 190 -10.68 -4.45 19.72
C ALA A 190 -9.51 -4.70 18.75
N ASP A 191 -9.13 -5.97 18.53
CA ASP A 191 -8.02 -6.34 17.63
C ASP A 191 -8.42 -6.36 16.15
N VAL A 192 -9.73 -6.29 15.86
CA VAL A 192 -10.31 -6.30 14.49
C VAL A 192 -10.88 -4.92 14.13
N ALA A 193 -10.49 -3.87 14.87
CA ALA A 193 -10.96 -2.53 14.55
C ALA A 193 -10.33 -2.08 13.22
N PRO A 194 -11.13 -1.55 12.27
CA PRO A 194 -10.54 -0.90 11.11
C PRO A 194 -9.65 0.24 11.59
N ALA A 195 -8.48 0.37 10.96
CA ALA A 195 -7.49 1.44 11.05
C ALA A 195 -7.71 2.44 12.21
N SER A 196 -6.77 2.44 13.15
CA SER A 196 -6.79 3.28 14.35
C SER A 196 -7.05 4.76 14.02
N SER A 197 -7.45 5.57 15.00
CA SER A 197 -7.65 7.01 14.78
C SER A 197 -6.43 7.73 14.20
N ALA A 198 -5.21 7.20 14.40
CA ALA A 198 -4.00 7.73 13.78
C ALA A 198 -3.91 7.42 12.27
N ASP A 199 -4.50 6.32 11.81
CA ASP A 199 -4.56 5.94 10.40
C ASP A 199 -5.66 6.74 9.65
N LYS A 200 -6.66 7.24 10.37
CA LYS A 200 -7.66 8.18 9.84
C LYS A 200 -7.09 9.58 9.60
N ASP A 201 -6.02 9.95 10.31
CA ASP A 201 -5.37 11.26 10.13
C ASP A 201 -4.61 11.30 8.80
N LEU A 202 -3.95 10.21 8.39
CA LEU A 202 -3.33 10.07 7.06
C LEU A 202 -4.38 10.23 5.93
N ILE A 203 -5.53 9.57 6.06
CA ILE A 203 -6.63 9.63 5.08
C ILE A 203 -7.25 11.03 4.97
N ASN A 204 -7.34 11.76 6.08
CA ASN A 204 -7.94 13.09 6.08
C ASN A 204 -6.98 14.17 5.56
N ASP A 205 -5.68 14.06 5.81
CA ASP A 205 -4.68 15.05 5.37
C ASP A 205 -4.37 14.96 3.85
N LEU A 206 -4.50 13.78 3.24
CA LEU A 206 -4.25 13.56 1.80
C LEU A 206 -5.38 14.04 0.86
N MET A 207 -6.51 14.57 1.38
CA MET A 207 -7.69 14.93 0.58
C MET A 207 -8.14 16.40 0.71
N ILE A 208 -7.36 17.27 1.37
CA ILE A 208 -7.68 18.70 1.55
C ILE A 208 -6.83 19.58 0.64
#